data_AF-A0A6V7VS56-F1
#
_entry.id   AF-A0A6V7VS56-F1
#
_cell.length_a   1.000
_cell.length_b   1.000
_cell.length_c   1.000
_cell.angle_alpha   90.00
_cell.angle_beta   90.00
_cell.angle_gamma   90.00
#
_symmetry.space_group_name_H-M   'P 1'
#
loop_
_entity.id
_entity.type
_entity.pdbx_description
1 polymer ?
#
loop_
_entity_poly.entity_id
_entity_poly.type
_entity_poly.pdbx_seq_one_letter_code
_entity_poly.pdbx_strand_id
1 'polypeptide(L)'
;MVHMKDVILGSFARPENQLDLVLHQNERIASFESSSGNVDFSVVQITVSGDFDFIVELNAANDGISNDYFQTVFDKKLKEFGDRFDDAFPIDLKNEEGLEPNKNDVSDRNYRKLAKRALANLLGGIGVWHGYSLVRTSENPNEDARYYGPLSLFSAVPSRPFFPRGFLWDEGFHNLLIRKFDPLLTLQIIASWLDTMNVDGWIPRELVLDDEARARIPSEFLVQSPEVANPPMFFFLLDKFLRNSELFKYHQKRIDALYPRLKRWYIWLRDSQRGPKFGTMQWQGRNRTTNLEVNPMTLPSGLDDFPRASNPSREEYHLDLRCWMALSSKILRQLAEMFDDSDWVPIVEEDIKEFGDITTLDKLHWNEKKQQYSDFGLHSYKFKMVPVKINDQEIQLQRKIIEEPRLRFVDDIFGYVNLFPLLLKLLPSDSPKLGIVLNSLNRTEDLWTNFGLRSLSKKSSYYMVKNAEHNKPYWRAPIWINMNYLTLDALNHYSKSDGQYAHLANELYFQLRSNLVQNIANQYSKTGFFWENYNDTNGEGLGTHPFTGWTTLVVNILANTYD
;
A
#
# COMPACT_ATOMS: atom_id res chain seq x y z
N MET A 1 -28.72 9.96 0.83
CA MET A 1 -27.31 9.61 0.52
C MET A 1 -26.91 10.49 -0.64
N VAL A 2 -25.99 11.44 -0.45
CA VAL A 2 -25.38 12.16 -1.57
C VAL A 2 -24.30 11.25 -2.11
N HIS A 3 -24.39 10.76 -3.35
CA HIS A 3 -23.29 9.96 -3.90
C HIS A 3 -22.04 10.84 -3.96
N MET A 4 -20.86 10.29 -3.65
CA MET A 4 -19.59 11.02 -3.83
C MET A 4 -19.45 11.49 -5.28
N LYS A 5 -19.99 10.72 -6.23
CA LYS A 5 -20.19 11.13 -7.63
C LYS A 5 -20.94 12.45 -7.75
N ASP A 6 -22.02 12.66 -7.00
CA ASP A 6 -22.80 13.92 -7.02
C ASP A 6 -22.09 15.06 -6.31
N VAL A 7 -21.24 14.77 -5.31
CA VAL A 7 -20.36 15.77 -4.68
C VAL A 7 -19.24 16.18 -5.64
N ILE A 8 -18.57 15.22 -6.28
CA ILE A 8 -17.49 15.46 -7.22
C ILE A 8 -18.04 16.14 -8.48
N LEU A 9 -19.08 15.59 -9.11
CA LEU A 9 -19.73 16.21 -10.27
C LEU A 9 -20.39 17.55 -9.91
N GLY A 10 -20.98 17.69 -8.72
CA GLY A 10 -21.53 18.96 -8.23
C GLY A 10 -20.47 20.02 -7.93
N SER A 11 -19.23 19.61 -7.65
CA SER A 11 -18.09 20.53 -7.50
C SER A 11 -17.52 21.00 -8.85
N PHE A 12 -17.81 20.29 -9.94
CA PHE A 12 -17.32 20.59 -11.29
C PHE A 12 -18.40 21.02 -12.29
N ALA A 13 -19.69 20.83 -11.97
CA ALA A 13 -20.81 21.32 -12.76
C ALA A 13 -21.00 22.82 -12.52
N ARG A 14 -20.41 23.63 -13.39
CA ARG A 14 -20.64 25.07 -13.43
C ARG A 14 -22.03 25.37 -14.00
N PRO A 15 -22.83 26.26 -13.37
CA PRO A 15 -23.76 27.10 -14.10
C PRO A 15 -22.94 28.06 -14.99
N GLU A 16 -23.41 28.30 -16.20
CA GLU A 16 -22.83 29.27 -17.14
C GLU A 16 -22.57 30.61 -16.44
N ASN A 17 -21.31 31.10 -16.44
CA ASN A 17 -20.89 32.47 -16.76
C ASN A 17 -19.43 32.77 -16.36
N GLN A 18 -18.87 33.74 -17.09
CA GLN A 18 -17.51 34.30 -17.15
C GLN A 18 -16.51 33.99 -16.02
N LEU A 19 -15.32 33.55 -16.45
CA LEU A 19 -14.12 33.42 -15.61
C LEU A 19 -13.40 34.78 -15.58
N ASP A 20 -13.64 35.57 -14.53
CA ASP A 20 -12.91 36.83 -14.32
C ASP A 20 -11.59 36.56 -13.58
N LEU A 21 -10.49 36.59 -14.32
CA LEU A 21 -9.13 36.67 -13.78
C LEU A 21 -8.93 38.07 -13.18
N VAL A 22 -8.91 38.16 -11.85
CA VAL A 22 -8.65 39.42 -11.13
C VAL A 22 -7.17 39.50 -10.76
N LEU A 23 -6.47 40.51 -11.28
CA LEU A 23 -5.10 40.87 -10.90
C LEU A 23 -5.15 42.01 -9.88
N HIS A 24 -4.65 41.79 -8.67
CA HIS A 24 -4.47 42.85 -7.67
C HIS A 24 -3.16 43.64 -7.95
N GLN A 25 -3.31 44.80 -8.61
CA GLN A 25 -2.41 45.98 -8.83
C GLN A 25 -0.88 45.72 -8.86
N ASN A 26 -0.12 45.96 -9.94
CA ASN A 26 -0.20 47.02 -10.95
C ASN A 26 -0.09 46.45 -12.39
N GLU A 27 -0.90 47.02 -13.29
CA GLU A 27 -1.07 46.69 -14.72
C GLU A 27 -1.96 45.46 -15.03
N ARG A 28 -3.17 45.77 -15.53
CA ARG A 28 -4.11 44.80 -16.11
C ARG A 28 -3.61 44.44 -17.51
N ILE A 29 -2.96 43.29 -17.67
CA ILE A 29 -2.34 42.90 -18.95
C ILE A 29 -3.38 42.40 -19.98
N ALA A 30 -4.53 41.86 -19.54
CA ALA A 30 -5.62 41.47 -20.46
C ALA A 30 -6.98 41.36 -19.77
N SER A 31 -8.04 41.79 -20.47
CA SER A 31 -9.42 41.35 -20.27
C SER A 31 -9.84 40.61 -21.54
N PHE A 32 -10.20 39.33 -21.44
CA PHE A 32 -10.66 38.56 -22.59
C PHE A 32 -12.16 38.79 -22.76
N GLU A 33 -12.56 39.62 -23.73
CA GLU A 33 -13.94 39.61 -24.22
C GLU A 33 -14.15 38.32 -25.01
N SER A 34 -15.14 37.51 -24.61
CA SER A 34 -15.44 36.23 -25.25
C SER A 34 -15.86 36.46 -26.71
N SER A 35 -14.96 36.22 -27.66
CA SER A 35 -15.30 36.15 -29.07
C SER A 35 -16.09 34.87 -29.34
N SER A 36 -17.42 34.97 -29.32
CA SER A 36 -18.46 34.13 -29.97
C SER A 36 -18.26 32.61 -30.14
N GLY A 37 -17.42 31.96 -29.34
CA GLY A 37 -17.27 30.51 -29.27
C GLY A 37 -16.94 30.08 -27.84
N ASN A 38 -17.41 28.90 -27.44
CA ASN A 38 -17.04 28.30 -26.15
C ASN A 38 -15.52 28.11 -26.14
N VAL A 39 -14.82 28.92 -25.33
CA VAL A 39 -13.38 28.77 -25.10
C VAL A 39 -13.20 27.74 -23.99
N ASP A 40 -12.92 26.49 -24.38
CA ASP A 40 -12.73 25.38 -23.44
C ASP A 40 -11.25 25.18 -23.02
N PHE A 41 -10.32 25.93 -23.63
CA PHE A 41 -8.90 25.91 -23.30
C PHE A 41 -8.28 27.30 -23.46
N SER A 42 -7.52 27.75 -22.47
CA SER A 42 -6.82 29.04 -22.49
C SER A 42 -5.42 28.88 -21.91
N VAL A 43 -4.44 29.52 -22.55
CA VAL A 43 -3.05 29.54 -22.11
C VAL A 43 -2.62 30.99 -21.96
N VAL A 44 -2.03 31.32 -20.81
CA VAL A 44 -1.46 32.64 -20.52
C VAL A 44 0.06 32.49 -20.44
N GLN A 45 0.78 33.24 -21.27
CA GLN A 45 2.24 33.29 -21.26
C GLN A 45 2.71 34.65 -20.75
N ILE A 46 3.54 34.65 -19.71
CA ILE A 46 4.14 35.85 -19.12
C ILE A 46 5.66 35.75 -19.28
N THR A 47 6.28 36.75 -19.91
CA THR A 47 7.74 36.81 -20.12
C THR A 47 8.29 38.02 -19.39
N VAL A 48 9.15 37.80 -18.39
CA VAL A 48 9.70 38.86 -17.53
C VAL A 48 11.20 38.66 -17.32
N SER A 49 11.93 39.75 -17.11
CA SER A 49 13.37 39.74 -16.81
C SER A 49 13.61 39.99 -15.31
N GLY A 50 14.06 38.97 -14.58
CA GLY A 50 14.34 39.05 -13.14
C GLY A 50 13.40 38.21 -12.27
N ASP A 51 13.54 38.34 -10.95
CA ASP A 51 12.67 37.68 -9.98
C ASP A 51 11.27 38.31 -10.01
N PHE A 52 10.24 37.49 -10.07
CA PHE A 52 8.85 37.93 -10.08
C PHE A 52 7.97 36.92 -9.36
N ASP A 53 6.92 37.42 -8.71
CA ASP A 53 5.84 36.63 -8.17
C ASP A 53 4.55 37.01 -8.90
N PHE A 54 3.71 36.02 -9.19
CA PHE A 54 2.36 36.26 -9.73
C PHE A 54 1.36 35.39 -8.98
N ILE A 55 0.15 35.90 -8.84
CA ILE A 55 -0.96 35.21 -8.18
C ILE A 55 -2.02 34.93 -9.23
N VAL A 56 -2.52 33.69 -9.25
CA VAL A 56 -3.71 33.31 -10.01
C VAL A 56 -4.84 33.13 -9.00
N GLU A 57 -5.83 34.01 -9.09
CA GLU A 57 -7.03 33.97 -8.25
C GLU A 57 -8.22 33.47 -9.08
N LEU A 58 -8.94 32.49 -8.54
CA LEU A 58 -10.16 31.94 -9.14
C LEU A 58 -11.32 32.27 -8.22
N ASN A 59 -12.16 33.23 -8.61
CA ASN A 59 -13.32 33.67 -7.83
C ASN A 59 -14.61 33.16 -8.45
N ALA A 60 -15.41 32.40 -7.68
CA ALA A 60 -16.76 32.08 -8.08
C ALA A 60 -17.68 33.28 -7.81
N ALA A 61 -18.66 33.53 -8.69
CA ALA A 61 -19.55 34.69 -8.61
C ALA A 61 -20.28 34.83 -7.25
N ASN A 62 -20.46 33.74 -6.51
CA ASN A 62 -21.14 33.69 -5.22
C ASN A 62 -20.21 33.83 -4.00
N ASP A 63 -18.89 33.72 -4.18
CA ASP A 63 -17.93 33.72 -3.06
C ASP A 63 -17.49 35.14 -2.66
N GLY A 64 -17.81 36.14 -3.48
CA GLY A 64 -17.29 37.50 -3.35
C GLY A 64 -15.81 37.59 -3.76
N ILE A 65 -15.31 38.80 -3.97
CA ILE A 65 -13.86 39.02 -4.17
C ILE A 65 -13.22 39.06 -2.79
N SER A 66 -12.29 38.14 -2.52
CA SER A 66 -11.51 38.16 -1.28
C SER A 66 -10.55 39.35 -1.30
N ASN A 67 -10.65 40.25 -0.33
CA ASN A 67 -9.66 41.32 -0.14
C ASN A 67 -8.46 40.87 0.72
N ASP A 68 -8.41 39.60 1.11
CA ASP A 68 -7.33 39.10 1.97
C ASP A 68 -6.02 38.99 1.17
N TYR A 69 -4.96 39.58 1.71
CA TYR A 69 -3.62 39.46 1.13
C TYR A 69 -3.18 37.99 1.16
N PHE A 70 -2.83 37.42 0.01
CA PHE A 70 -2.44 36.00 -0.14
C PHE A 70 -1.46 35.54 0.94
N GLN A 71 -0.44 36.35 1.24
CA GLN A 71 0.57 36.01 2.25
C GLN A 71 -0.04 35.82 3.64
N THR A 72 -1.02 36.66 4.03
CA THR A 72 -1.68 36.55 5.33
C THR A 72 -2.47 35.24 5.44
N VAL A 73 -3.19 34.87 4.38
CA VAL A 73 -3.92 33.59 4.32
C VAL A 73 -2.94 32.41 4.32
N PHE A 74 -1.87 32.50 3.53
CA PHE A 74 -0.83 31.48 3.44
C PHE A 74 -0.17 31.24 4.80
N ASP A 75 0.28 32.28 5.49
CA ASP A 75 0.94 32.18 6.79
C ASP A 75 0.00 31.57 7.85
N LYS A 76 -1.27 31.98 7.84
CA LYS A 76 -2.31 31.39 8.69
C LYS A 76 -2.49 29.90 8.41
N LYS A 77 -2.65 29.51 7.14
CA LYS A 77 -2.83 28.11 6.73
C LYS A 77 -1.60 27.25 6.99
N LEU A 78 -0.40 27.82 6.83
CA LEU A 78 0.85 27.16 7.15
C LEU A 78 0.96 26.88 8.66
N LYS A 79 0.54 27.83 9.51
CA LYS A 79 0.43 27.63 10.95
C LYS A 79 -0.61 26.57 11.31
N GLU A 80 -1.82 26.65 10.75
CA GLU A 80 -2.89 25.65 10.97
C GLU A 80 -2.43 24.23 10.59
N PHE A 81 -1.77 24.07 9.44
CA PHE A 81 -1.14 22.80 9.05
C PHE A 81 -0.11 22.35 10.09
N GLY A 82 0.74 23.27 10.55
CA GLY A 82 1.78 23.00 11.52
C GLY A 82 1.24 22.51 12.86
N ASP A 83 0.20 23.17 13.37
CA ASP A 83 -0.47 22.83 14.63
C ASP A 83 -1.19 21.48 14.51
N ARG A 84 -1.94 21.27 13.42
CA ARG A 84 -2.64 20.00 13.15
C ARG A 84 -1.67 18.82 12.98
N PHE A 85 -0.50 19.06 12.36
CA PHE A 85 0.54 18.04 12.26
C PHE A 85 1.06 17.63 13.63
N ASP A 86 1.35 18.59 14.51
CA ASP A 86 1.91 18.30 15.83
C ASP A 86 0.89 17.58 16.73
N ASP A 87 -0.40 17.89 16.59
CA ASP A 87 -1.51 17.19 17.27
C ASP A 87 -1.66 15.73 16.76
N ALA A 88 -1.65 15.54 15.44
CA ALA A 88 -1.78 14.22 14.83
C ALA A 88 -0.55 13.31 15.05
N PHE A 89 0.64 13.91 15.13
CA PHE A 89 1.93 13.22 15.18
C PHE A 89 2.87 13.86 16.21
N PRO A 90 2.71 13.54 17.50
CA PRO A 90 3.55 14.07 18.57
C PRO A 90 4.95 13.42 18.50
N ILE A 91 5.88 14.06 17.80
CA ILE A 91 7.28 13.63 17.71
C ILE A 91 8.07 14.26 18.88
N ASP A 92 8.30 13.48 19.94
CA ASP A 92 9.04 13.92 21.13
C ASP A 92 10.56 13.65 20.99
N LEU A 93 11.30 14.64 20.51
CA LEU A 93 12.75 14.53 20.33
C LEU A 93 13.56 14.44 21.64
N LYS A 94 12.92 14.58 22.82
CA LYS A 94 13.62 14.54 24.13
C LYS A 94 13.59 13.17 24.81
N ASN A 95 12.67 12.29 24.43
CA ASN A 95 12.45 10.98 25.06
C ASN A 95 12.62 9.79 24.09
N GLU A 96 13.21 10.00 22.92
CA GLU A 96 13.43 8.91 21.96
C GLU A 96 14.68 8.09 22.30
N GLU A 97 14.54 7.18 23.26
CA GLU A 97 15.50 6.10 23.47
C GLU A 97 15.82 5.42 22.13
N GLY A 98 17.11 5.41 21.76
CA GLY A 98 17.61 4.78 20.55
C GLY A 98 17.55 5.61 19.26
N LEU A 99 17.01 6.85 19.25
CA LEU A 99 17.18 7.80 18.14
C LEU A 99 18.17 8.93 18.46
N GLU A 100 18.96 8.78 19.52
CA GLU A 100 20.05 9.72 19.82
C GLU A 100 20.94 9.90 18.60
N PRO A 101 21.19 11.15 18.16
CA PRO A 101 22.10 11.40 17.05
C PRO A 101 23.45 10.79 17.38
N ASN A 102 23.96 9.94 16.49
CA ASN A 102 25.33 9.45 16.61
C ASN A 102 26.25 10.68 16.70
N LYS A 103 27.12 10.76 17.71
CA LYS A 103 27.98 11.95 17.95
C LYS A 103 28.88 12.33 16.77
N ASN A 104 29.03 11.41 15.80
CA ASN A 104 29.79 11.61 14.57
C ASN A 104 28.95 12.06 13.37
N ASP A 105 27.63 12.23 13.53
CA ASP A 105 26.74 12.70 12.46
C ASP A 105 26.50 14.20 12.59
N VAL A 106 27.12 14.96 11.70
CA VAL A 106 27.18 16.43 11.73
C VAL A 106 25.93 17.07 11.08
N SER A 107 24.94 16.27 10.66
CA SER A 107 23.71 16.79 10.06
C SER A 107 22.65 17.07 11.12
N ASP A 108 22.18 18.32 11.16
CA ASP A 108 21.01 18.77 11.93
C ASP A 108 19.75 18.02 11.43
N ARG A 109 19.58 16.78 11.89
CA ARG A 109 18.44 15.92 11.52
C ARG A 109 17.18 16.45 12.20
N ASN A 110 16.58 17.47 11.59
CA ASN A 110 15.26 17.94 12.00
C ASN A 110 14.19 16.92 11.54
N TYR A 111 14.04 15.82 12.29
CA TYR A 111 13.08 14.75 12.02
C TYR A 111 11.66 15.28 11.86
N ARG A 112 11.28 16.29 12.65
CA ARG A 112 9.99 16.96 12.53
C ARG A 112 9.81 17.63 11.16
N LYS A 113 10.82 18.34 10.64
CA LYS A 113 10.79 18.96 9.31
C LYS A 113 10.73 17.90 8.19
N LEU A 114 11.50 16.82 8.31
CA LEU A 114 11.43 15.69 7.39
C LEU A 114 10.03 15.08 7.36
N ALA A 115 9.44 14.82 8.53
CA ALA A 115 8.12 14.23 8.67
C ALA A 115 7.01 15.13 8.11
N LYS A 116 7.05 16.46 8.38
CA LYS A 116 6.14 17.44 7.79
C LYS A 116 6.19 17.44 6.26
N ARG A 117 7.40 17.38 5.68
CA ARG A 117 7.58 17.31 4.22
C ARG A 117 7.07 15.99 3.65
N ALA A 118 7.28 14.86 4.32
CA ALA A 118 6.77 13.57 3.89
C ALA A 118 5.24 13.60 3.81
N LEU A 119 4.57 14.03 4.89
CA LEU A 119 3.10 14.12 4.92
C LEU A 119 2.56 15.12 3.89
N ALA A 120 3.16 16.31 3.78
CA ALA A 120 2.72 17.32 2.81
C ALA A 120 2.80 16.80 1.36
N ASN A 121 3.84 16.02 1.02
CA ASN A 121 3.96 15.42 -0.31
C ASN A 121 2.94 14.29 -0.55
N LEU A 122 2.65 13.46 0.47
CA LEU A 122 1.57 12.47 0.39
C LEU A 122 0.22 13.14 0.12
N LEU A 123 -0.13 14.16 0.91
CA LEU A 123 -1.39 14.91 0.75
C LEU A 123 -1.45 15.62 -0.61
N GLY A 124 -0.33 16.18 -1.08
CA GLY A 124 -0.22 16.78 -2.41
C GLY A 124 -0.22 15.78 -3.57
N GLY A 125 -0.21 14.47 -3.29
CA GLY A 125 -0.42 13.40 -4.26
C GLY A 125 -1.88 12.96 -4.38
N ILE A 126 -2.78 13.47 -3.56
CA ILE A 126 -4.21 13.17 -3.66
C ILE A 126 -4.78 13.82 -4.92
N GLY A 127 -5.49 13.03 -5.72
CA GLY A 127 -6.08 13.46 -6.99
C GLY A 127 -7.48 12.91 -7.21
N VAL A 128 -8.10 13.35 -8.30
CA VAL A 128 -9.38 12.85 -8.81
C VAL A 128 -9.19 12.43 -10.25
N TRP A 129 -9.58 11.19 -10.57
CA TRP A 129 -9.56 10.63 -11.92
C TRP A 129 -10.98 10.25 -12.36
N HIS A 130 -11.27 10.36 -13.65
CA HIS A 130 -12.54 9.96 -14.23
C HIS A 130 -12.35 9.32 -15.60
N GLY A 131 -13.04 8.21 -15.87
CA GLY A 131 -12.99 7.54 -17.17
C GLY A 131 -13.24 6.04 -17.07
N TYR A 132 -12.59 5.26 -17.93
CA TYR A 132 -12.86 3.82 -18.08
C TYR A 132 -11.59 3.01 -17.84
N SER A 133 -11.70 1.93 -17.07
CA SER A 133 -10.66 0.90 -16.95
C SER A 133 -10.81 -0.13 -18.07
N LEU A 134 -9.75 -0.89 -18.37
CA LEU A 134 -9.79 -2.01 -19.29
C LEU A 134 -9.81 -3.32 -18.51
N VAL A 135 -10.77 -4.18 -18.81
CA VAL A 135 -10.99 -5.44 -18.08
C VAL A 135 -11.06 -6.63 -19.03
N ARG A 136 -10.41 -7.73 -18.67
CA ARG A 136 -10.50 -9.00 -19.38
C ARG A 136 -10.68 -10.16 -18.39
N THR A 137 -11.67 -11.00 -18.65
CA THR A 137 -11.96 -12.21 -17.86
C THR A 137 -11.13 -13.40 -18.36
N SER A 138 -10.75 -14.27 -17.44
CA SER A 138 -10.04 -15.52 -17.75
C SER A 138 -10.85 -16.53 -18.57
N GLU A 139 -12.18 -16.43 -18.56
CA GLU A 139 -13.08 -17.27 -19.36
C GLU A 139 -12.94 -17.03 -20.88
N ASN A 140 -12.58 -15.81 -21.27
CA ASN A 140 -12.46 -15.39 -22.66
C ASN A 140 -11.08 -14.75 -22.91
N PRO A 141 -9.98 -15.52 -22.77
CA PRO A 141 -8.63 -14.97 -22.79
C PRO A 141 -8.21 -14.44 -24.18
N ASN A 142 -8.90 -14.90 -25.24
CA ASN A 142 -8.65 -14.51 -26.62
C ASN A 142 -9.50 -13.31 -27.07
N GLU A 143 -10.40 -12.79 -26.22
CA GLU A 143 -11.20 -11.61 -26.53
C GLU A 143 -10.47 -10.30 -26.16
N ASP A 144 -10.81 -9.23 -26.87
CA ASP A 144 -10.32 -7.89 -26.55
C ASP A 144 -10.75 -7.45 -25.15
N ALA A 145 -9.91 -6.63 -24.51
CA ALA A 145 -10.25 -6.05 -23.22
C ALA A 145 -11.45 -5.10 -23.40
N ARG A 146 -12.40 -5.17 -22.45
CA ARG A 146 -13.63 -4.37 -22.48
C ARG A 146 -13.49 -3.16 -21.57
N TYR A 147 -14.11 -2.06 -21.96
CA TYR A 147 -14.20 -0.88 -21.10
C TYR A 147 -15.12 -1.14 -19.90
N TYR A 148 -14.63 -0.81 -18.71
CA TYR A 148 -15.34 -0.87 -17.44
C TYR A 148 -15.45 0.54 -16.85
N GLY A 149 -16.68 1.05 -16.75
CA GLY A 149 -16.95 2.41 -16.29
C GLY A 149 -18.17 3.05 -16.96
N PRO A 150 -18.32 4.38 -16.90
CA PRO A 150 -17.32 5.33 -16.36
C PRO A 150 -17.21 5.25 -14.84
N LEU A 151 -15.99 5.36 -14.33
CA LEU A 151 -15.64 5.37 -12.92
C LEU A 151 -15.09 6.74 -12.53
N SER A 152 -15.21 7.09 -11.26
CA SER A 152 -14.49 8.20 -10.65
C SER A 152 -13.71 7.68 -9.45
N LEU A 153 -12.46 8.14 -9.30
CA LEU A 153 -11.61 7.77 -8.18
C LEU A 153 -11.03 9.01 -7.53
N PHE A 154 -11.20 9.16 -6.22
CA PHE A 154 -10.53 10.11 -5.34
C PHE A 154 -9.57 9.34 -4.44
N SER A 155 -8.26 9.52 -4.62
CA SER A 155 -7.23 8.66 -4.03
C SER A 155 -5.90 9.38 -3.90
N ALA A 156 -5.07 8.97 -2.95
CA ALA A 156 -3.64 9.24 -2.99
C ALA A 156 -2.95 8.37 -4.06
N VAL A 157 -1.69 8.69 -4.35
CA VAL A 157 -0.85 7.95 -5.32
C VAL A 157 0.51 7.61 -4.74
N PRO A 158 1.14 6.48 -5.12
CA PRO A 158 2.46 6.10 -4.60
C PRO A 158 3.57 7.09 -5.00
N SER A 159 3.50 7.60 -6.23
CA SER A 159 4.46 8.56 -6.78
C SER A 159 3.80 9.43 -7.86
N ARG A 160 3.86 10.75 -7.71
CA ARG A 160 3.27 11.70 -8.69
C ARG A 160 3.84 11.58 -10.11
N PRO A 161 5.17 11.50 -10.34
CA PRO A 161 5.69 11.42 -11.70
C PRO A 161 5.56 10.03 -12.35
N PHE A 162 5.69 8.95 -11.58
CA PHE A 162 5.79 7.58 -12.11
C PHE A 162 4.50 6.76 -11.98
N PHE A 163 3.74 7.02 -10.92
CA PHE A 163 2.52 6.29 -10.59
C PHE A 163 1.34 7.24 -10.30
N PRO A 164 0.96 8.16 -11.21
CA PRO A 164 -0.12 9.13 -10.98
C PRO A 164 -1.52 8.50 -11.07
N ARG A 165 -1.76 7.43 -10.32
CA ARG A 165 -2.98 6.62 -10.34
C ARG A 165 -3.18 5.83 -9.05
N GLY A 166 -4.39 5.33 -8.85
CA GLY A 166 -4.74 4.56 -7.66
C GLY A 166 -4.22 3.13 -7.70
N PHE A 167 -3.67 2.67 -6.56
CA PHE A 167 -3.32 1.28 -6.27
C PHE A 167 -4.01 0.84 -4.97
N LEU A 168 -4.80 -0.23 -5.03
CA LEU A 168 -5.74 -0.58 -3.97
C LEU A 168 -5.05 -0.87 -2.63
N TRP A 169 -4.01 -1.72 -2.64
CA TRP A 169 -3.30 -2.06 -1.39
C TRP A 169 -2.42 -0.92 -0.86
N ASP A 170 -1.77 -0.13 -1.73
CA ASP A 170 -1.02 1.06 -1.34
C ASP A 170 -1.90 2.06 -0.58
N GLU A 171 -3.15 2.22 -1.02
CA GLU A 171 -4.07 3.19 -0.45
C GLU A 171 -4.38 2.93 1.03
N GLY A 172 -4.37 1.66 1.44
CA GLY A 172 -4.48 1.32 2.85
C GLY A 172 -3.30 1.85 3.67
N PHE A 173 -2.07 1.79 3.17
CA PHE A 173 -0.90 2.35 3.83
C PHE A 173 -0.89 3.88 3.82
N HIS A 174 -1.30 4.52 2.72
CA HIS A 174 -1.47 5.97 2.65
C HIS A 174 -2.41 6.47 3.76
N ASN A 175 -3.53 5.79 3.93
CA ASN A 175 -4.57 6.19 4.86
C ASN A 175 -4.26 5.86 6.33
N LEU A 176 -3.20 5.09 6.60
CA LEU A 176 -2.68 5.02 7.97
C LEU A 176 -2.17 6.39 8.44
N LEU A 177 -1.66 7.22 7.55
CA LEU A 177 -1.22 8.58 7.87
C LEU A 177 -2.38 9.56 7.80
N ILE A 178 -3.12 9.51 6.68
CA ILE A 178 -4.20 10.47 6.41
C ILE A 178 -5.26 10.40 7.51
N ARG A 179 -5.61 9.21 8.05
CA ARG A 179 -6.63 9.10 9.10
C ARG A 179 -6.31 9.91 10.36
N LYS A 180 -5.02 10.04 10.69
CA LYS A 180 -4.55 10.76 11.88
C LYS A 180 -4.62 12.25 11.68
N PHE A 181 -4.30 12.70 10.46
CA PHE A 181 -4.36 14.10 10.09
C PHE A 181 -5.80 14.53 9.81
N ASP A 182 -6.51 13.82 8.93
CA ASP A 182 -7.88 14.06 8.49
C ASP A 182 -8.68 12.74 8.35
N PRO A 183 -9.39 12.31 9.42
CA PRO A 183 -10.16 11.07 9.37
C PRO A 183 -11.32 11.09 8.36
N LEU A 184 -11.92 12.26 8.10
CA LEU A 184 -13.00 12.40 7.13
C LEU A 184 -12.48 12.15 5.71
N LEU A 185 -11.33 12.74 5.37
CA LEU A 185 -10.67 12.54 4.09
C LEU A 185 -10.41 11.06 3.82
N THR A 186 -9.94 10.31 4.82
CA THR A 186 -9.76 8.85 4.70
C THR A 186 -11.06 8.12 4.40
N LEU A 187 -12.16 8.44 5.08
CA LEU A 187 -13.45 7.79 4.82
C LEU A 187 -13.99 8.12 3.42
N GLN A 188 -13.72 9.32 2.90
CA GLN A 188 -14.07 9.69 1.51
C GLN A 188 -13.26 8.90 0.48
N ILE A 189 -11.96 8.71 0.73
CA ILE A 189 -11.10 7.89 -0.14
C ILE A 189 -11.57 6.43 -0.14
N ILE A 190 -11.82 5.82 1.03
CA ILE A 190 -12.32 4.44 1.12
C ILE A 190 -13.63 4.30 0.36
N ALA A 191 -14.58 5.22 0.58
CA ALA A 191 -15.85 5.23 -0.15
C ALA A 191 -15.64 5.30 -1.67
N SER A 192 -14.73 6.17 -2.14
CA SER A 192 -14.43 6.30 -3.56
C SER A 192 -13.88 5.00 -4.15
N TRP A 193 -13.03 4.27 -3.44
CA TRP A 193 -12.55 2.96 -3.89
C TRP A 193 -13.66 1.92 -3.92
N LEU A 194 -14.51 1.85 -2.89
CA LEU A 194 -15.65 0.94 -2.85
C LEU A 194 -16.70 1.24 -3.94
N ASP A 195 -16.76 2.48 -4.44
CA ASP A 195 -17.61 2.88 -5.57
C ASP A 195 -17.12 2.33 -6.93
N THR A 196 -15.85 1.89 -7.03
CA THR A 196 -15.29 1.27 -8.24
C THR A 196 -15.54 -0.24 -8.34
N MET A 197 -16.31 -0.78 -7.39
CA MET A 197 -16.61 -2.20 -7.28
C MET A 197 -17.61 -2.67 -8.33
N ASN A 198 -17.40 -3.86 -8.88
CA ASN A 198 -18.39 -4.49 -9.77
C ASN A 198 -19.53 -5.16 -8.99
N VAL A 199 -20.49 -5.76 -9.71
CA VAL A 199 -21.66 -6.42 -9.10
C VAL A 199 -21.30 -7.62 -8.23
N ASP A 200 -20.20 -8.32 -8.55
CA ASP A 200 -19.73 -9.51 -7.84
C ASP A 200 -18.96 -9.16 -6.56
N GLY A 201 -18.48 -7.92 -6.43
CA GLY A 201 -17.69 -7.44 -5.31
C GLY A 201 -16.20 -7.26 -5.59
N TRP A 202 -15.75 -7.45 -6.83
CA TRP A 202 -14.38 -7.20 -7.24
C TRP A 202 -14.07 -5.70 -7.35
N ILE A 203 -12.86 -5.31 -6.91
CA ILE A 203 -12.28 -3.98 -7.08
C ILE A 203 -10.97 -4.14 -7.85
N PRO A 204 -10.72 -3.38 -8.93
CA PRO A 204 -9.45 -3.44 -9.65
C PRO A 204 -8.26 -3.06 -8.76
N ARG A 205 -7.17 -3.85 -8.79
CA ARG A 205 -5.97 -3.59 -7.98
C ARG A 205 -5.27 -2.27 -8.37
N GLU A 206 -5.38 -1.87 -9.63
CA GLU A 206 -4.73 -0.72 -10.23
C GLU A 206 -5.71 -0.02 -11.17
N LEU A 207 -5.97 1.27 -10.96
CA LEU A 207 -6.99 2.01 -11.68
C LEU A 207 -6.38 3.07 -12.60
N VAL A 208 -6.36 2.76 -13.90
CA VAL A 208 -6.03 3.70 -14.98
C VAL A 208 -7.33 4.12 -15.65
N LEU A 209 -7.76 5.37 -15.46
CA LEU A 209 -9.10 5.82 -15.91
C LEU A 209 -9.07 6.74 -17.13
N ASP A 210 -8.07 7.62 -17.24
CA ASP A 210 -7.97 8.60 -18.32
C ASP A 210 -6.85 8.27 -19.33
N ASP A 211 -6.87 8.99 -20.45
CA ASP A 211 -5.91 8.82 -21.55
C ASP A 211 -4.49 9.29 -21.18
N GLU A 212 -4.35 10.26 -20.29
CA GLU A 212 -3.05 10.75 -19.84
C GLU A 212 -2.30 9.67 -19.05
N ALA A 213 -3.00 9.01 -18.12
CA ALA A 213 -2.50 7.91 -17.33
C ALA A 213 -2.22 6.69 -18.23
N ARG A 214 -3.11 6.34 -19.16
CA ARG A 214 -2.90 5.24 -20.13
C ARG A 214 -1.63 5.42 -20.95
N ALA A 215 -1.36 6.64 -21.43
CA ALA A 215 -0.20 6.92 -22.27
C ALA A 215 1.16 6.71 -21.57
N ARG A 216 1.18 6.65 -20.24
CA ARG A 216 2.41 6.49 -19.44
C ARG A 216 2.66 5.05 -18.97
N ILE A 217 1.76 4.13 -19.28
CA ILE A 217 1.77 2.77 -18.72
C ILE A 217 1.94 1.74 -19.84
N PRO A 218 2.90 0.81 -19.71
CA PRO A 218 3.04 -0.31 -20.65
C PRO A 218 1.72 -1.10 -20.76
N SER A 219 1.39 -1.55 -21.98
CA SER A 219 0.08 -2.12 -22.29
C SER A 219 -0.24 -3.39 -21.50
N GLU A 220 0.78 -4.12 -21.07
CA GLU A 220 0.67 -5.30 -20.22
C GLU A 220 0.11 -5.03 -18.82
N PHE A 221 0.19 -3.79 -18.31
CA PHE A 221 -0.32 -3.42 -16.98
C PHE A 221 -1.68 -2.69 -17.04
N LEU A 222 -2.17 -2.36 -18.23
CA LEU A 222 -3.44 -1.64 -18.41
C LEU A 222 -4.66 -2.54 -18.14
N VAL A 223 -4.60 -3.80 -18.58
CA VAL A 223 -5.73 -4.71 -18.53
C VAL A 223 -5.83 -5.36 -17.16
N GLN A 224 -6.93 -5.10 -16.46
CA GLN A 224 -7.25 -5.69 -15.17
C GLN A 224 -8.05 -6.98 -15.36
N SER A 225 -7.97 -7.89 -14.39
CA SER A 225 -8.70 -9.18 -14.40
C SER A 225 -9.58 -9.29 -13.15
N PRO A 226 -10.89 -9.61 -13.29
CA PRO A 226 -11.80 -9.81 -12.16
C PRO A 226 -11.48 -11.02 -11.28
N GLU A 227 -10.54 -11.87 -11.69
CA GLU A 227 -10.03 -12.99 -10.89
C GLU A 227 -8.85 -12.59 -10.00
N VAL A 228 -8.19 -11.46 -10.32
CA VAL A 228 -7.02 -10.96 -9.60
C VAL A 228 -7.44 -10.07 -8.43
N ALA A 229 -7.14 -10.54 -7.23
CA ALA A 229 -7.34 -9.81 -5.98
C ALA A 229 -6.14 -8.92 -5.60
N ASN A 230 -6.25 -8.25 -4.45
CA ASN A 230 -5.16 -7.52 -3.81
C ASN A 230 -5.31 -7.57 -2.27
N PRO A 231 -4.24 -7.42 -1.46
CA PRO A 231 -4.34 -7.41 0.00
C PRO A 231 -5.42 -6.44 0.49
N PRO A 232 -6.34 -6.89 1.36
CA PRO A 232 -7.50 -6.09 1.71
C PRO A 232 -7.21 -5.12 2.85
N MET A 233 -6.22 -4.23 2.63
CA MET A 233 -5.67 -3.32 3.63
C MET A 233 -6.70 -2.39 4.28
N PHE A 234 -7.84 -2.13 3.64
CA PHE A 234 -8.91 -1.34 4.26
C PHE A 234 -9.47 -2.00 5.53
N PHE A 235 -9.50 -3.32 5.64
CA PHE A 235 -9.87 -3.94 6.92
C PHE A 235 -8.82 -3.61 7.98
N PHE A 236 -7.52 -3.81 7.71
CA PHE A 236 -6.45 -3.41 8.64
C PHE A 236 -6.56 -1.94 9.07
N LEU A 237 -6.87 -1.04 8.13
CA LEU A 237 -7.11 0.37 8.42
C LEU A 237 -8.34 0.59 9.31
N LEU A 238 -9.46 -0.10 9.04
CA LEU A 238 -10.69 0.01 9.82
C LEU A 238 -10.54 -0.50 11.25
N ASP A 239 -9.72 -1.53 11.50
CA ASP A 239 -9.36 -1.96 12.87
C ASP A 239 -8.81 -0.78 13.70
N LYS A 240 -7.99 0.08 13.07
CA LYS A 240 -7.44 1.29 13.71
C LYS A 240 -8.51 2.34 14.03
N PHE A 241 -9.58 2.42 13.22
CA PHE A 241 -10.74 3.28 13.51
C PHE A 241 -11.58 2.71 14.64
N LEU A 242 -11.87 1.40 14.60
CA LEU A 242 -12.74 0.73 15.57
C LEU A 242 -12.17 0.74 16.99
N ARG A 243 -10.85 0.73 17.15
CA ARG A 243 -10.18 0.83 18.47
C ARG A 243 -10.28 2.21 19.11
N ASN A 244 -10.57 3.26 18.34
CA ASN A 244 -10.78 4.60 18.85
C ASN A 244 -12.29 4.89 18.94
N SER A 245 -12.88 4.63 20.11
CA SER A 245 -14.32 4.74 20.33
C SER A 245 -14.89 6.14 20.09
N GLU A 246 -14.14 7.19 20.41
CA GLU A 246 -14.53 8.58 20.19
C GLU A 246 -14.55 8.93 18.70
N LEU A 247 -13.46 8.61 18.00
CA LEU A 247 -13.34 8.82 16.56
C LEU A 247 -14.41 8.04 15.80
N PHE A 248 -14.62 6.78 16.20
CA PHE A 248 -15.65 5.92 15.63
C PHE A 248 -17.04 6.56 15.81
N LYS A 249 -17.41 6.95 17.04
CA LYS A 249 -18.72 7.54 17.32
C LYS A 249 -18.96 8.82 16.52
N TYR A 250 -17.93 9.65 16.34
CA TYR A 250 -18.04 10.87 15.55
C TYR A 250 -18.28 10.59 14.05
N HIS A 251 -17.74 9.50 13.52
CA HIS A 251 -17.86 9.12 12.11
C HIS A 251 -18.82 7.96 11.82
N GLN A 252 -19.54 7.46 12.82
CA GLN A 252 -20.36 6.24 12.75
C GLN A 252 -21.19 6.17 11.47
N LYS A 253 -22.07 7.16 11.21
CA LYS A 253 -22.92 7.22 10.01
C LYS A 253 -22.18 7.03 8.67
N ARG A 254 -20.92 7.47 8.58
CA ARG A 254 -20.11 7.31 7.36
C ARG A 254 -19.56 5.89 7.27
N ILE A 255 -19.04 5.36 8.37
CA ILE A 255 -18.59 3.96 8.45
C ILE A 255 -19.77 3.02 8.16
N ASP A 256 -20.96 3.38 8.64
CA ASP A 256 -22.21 2.70 8.38
C ASP A 256 -22.54 2.56 6.91
N ALA A 257 -22.35 3.64 6.16
CA ALA A 257 -22.56 3.63 4.72
C ALA A 257 -21.56 2.74 3.95
N LEU A 258 -20.38 2.45 4.53
CA LEU A 258 -19.36 1.59 3.89
C LEU A 258 -19.68 0.11 4.05
N TYR A 259 -20.36 -0.29 5.14
CA TYR A 259 -20.50 -1.69 5.53
C TYR A 259 -21.06 -2.63 4.45
N PRO A 260 -22.16 -2.31 3.74
CA PRO A 260 -22.71 -3.21 2.74
C PRO A 260 -21.72 -3.53 1.60
N ARG A 261 -20.92 -2.53 1.19
CA ARG A 261 -19.87 -2.71 0.17
C ARG A 261 -18.66 -3.45 0.73
N LEU A 262 -18.23 -3.15 1.95
CA LEU A 262 -17.16 -3.90 2.63
C LEU A 262 -17.51 -5.39 2.76
N LYS A 263 -18.74 -5.71 3.18
CA LYS A 263 -19.27 -7.08 3.24
C LYS A 263 -19.22 -7.75 1.87
N ARG A 264 -19.70 -7.07 0.82
CA ARG A 264 -19.66 -7.61 -0.55
C ARG A 264 -18.24 -7.87 -1.05
N TRP A 265 -17.31 -6.95 -0.82
CA TRP A 265 -15.90 -7.13 -1.17
C TRP A 265 -15.27 -8.32 -0.43
N TYR A 266 -15.55 -8.44 0.86
CA TYR A 266 -15.06 -9.57 1.66
C TYR A 266 -15.59 -10.91 1.14
N ILE A 267 -16.90 -11.00 0.85
CA ILE A 267 -17.52 -12.22 0.30
C ILE A 267 -16.84 -12.60 -1.01
N TRP A 268 -16.68 -11.64 -1.92
CA TRP A 268 -15.97 -11.85 -3.17
C TRP A 268 -14.55 -12.37 -2.96
N LEU A 269 -13.78 -11.75 -2.06
CA LEU A 269 -12.40 -12.15 -1.78
C LEU A 269 -12.34 -13.56 -1.17
N ARG A 270 -13.22 -13.85 -0.22
CA ARG A 270 -13.33 -15.15 0.43
C ARG A 270 -13.63 -16.24 -0.59
N ASP A 271 -14.63 -16.02 -1.45
CA ASP A 271 -15.15 -17.06 -2.33
C ASP A 271 -14.28 -17.25 -3.58
N SER A 272 -13.77 -16.16 -4.17
CA SER A 272 -12.95 -16.22 -5.38
C SER A 272 -11.52 -16.73 -5.14
N GLN A 273 -11.00 -16.55 -3.92
CA GLN A 273 -9.60 -16.90 -3.59
C GLN A 273 -9.48 -18.12 -2.68
N ARG A 274 -10.51 -18.97 -2.58
CA ARG A 274 -10.42 -20.24 -1.81
C ARG A 274 -9.30 -21.14 -2.36
N GLY A 275 -8.58 -21.77 -1.46
CA GLY A 275 -7.58 -22.78 -1.78
C GLY A 275 -8.18 -24.19 -1.94
N PRO A 276 -7.35 -25.21 -2.19
CA PRO A 276 -7.79 -26.58 -2.48
C PRO A 276 -8.40 -27.33 -1.28
N LYS A 277 -8.30 -26.78 -0.06
CA LYS A 277 -8.72 -27.45 1.18
C LYS A 277 -9.49 -26.46 2.05
N PHE A 278 -10.33 -26.98 2.94
CA PHE A 278 -10.96 -26.15 3.98
C PHE A 278 -9.90 -25.41 4.80
N GLY A 279 -10.10 -24.12 5.05
CA GLY A 279 -9.18 -23.27 5.79
C GLY A 279 -7.96 -22.77 5.01
N THR A 280 -7.85 -23.06 3.70
CA THR A 280 -6.76 -22.56 2.85
C THR A 280 -7.23 -21.49 1.86
N MET A 281 -6.32 -20.58 1.51
CA MET A 281 -6.54 -19.53 0.52
C MET A 281 -5.45 -19.58 -0.55
N GLN A 282 -5.78 -19.21 -1.78
CA GLN A 282 -4.87 -19.17 -2.92
C GLN A 282 -5.05 -17.88 -3.71
N TRP A 283 -3.95 -17.13 -3.89
CA TRP A 283 -3.89 -16.01 -4.83
C TRP A 283 -4.10 -16.52 -6.25
N GLN A 284 -5.18 -16.11 -6.89
CA GLN A 284 -5.46 -16.41 -8.29
C GLN A 284 -4.68 -15.48 -9.24
N GLY A 285 -4.41 -15.93 -10.47
CA GLY A 285 -3.73 -15.12 -11.48
C GLY A 285 -2.23 -15.36 -11.66
N ARG A 286 -1.62 -16.32 -10.95
CA ARG A 286 -0.23 -16.75 -11.23
C ARG A 286 -0.14 -17.47 -12.58
N ASN A 287 0.89 -17.16 -13.37
CA ASN A 287 1.11 -17.81 -14.66
C ASN A 287 1.68 -19.23 -14.45
N ARG A 288 0.86 -20.25 -14.74
CA ARG A 288 1.22 -21.68 -14.55
C ARG A 288 2.15 -22.23 -15.63
N THR A 289 2.20 -21.61 -16.81
CA THR A 289 2.89 -22.14 -17.98
C THR A 289 4.21 -21.43 -18.28
N THR A 290 4.47 -20.28 -17.65
CA THR A 290 5.70 -19.53 -17.90
C THR A 290 6.95 -20.32 -17.50
N ASN A 291 7.89 -20.35 -18.44
CA ASN A 291 9.28 -20.74 -18.23
C ASN A 291 10.24 -19.57 -18.47
N LEU A 292 9.74 -18.35 -18.70
CA LEU A 292 10.60 -17.18 -18.91
C LEU A 292 11.08 -16.57 -17.58
N GLU A 293 10.44 -16.97 -16.49
CA GLU A 293 10.70 -16.48 -15.16
C GLU A 293 11.39 -17.55 -14.30
N VAL A 294 12.35 -17.13 -13.49
CA VAL A 294 13.01 -17.94 -12.46
C VAL A 294 11.99 -18.52 -11.46
N ASN A 295 11.02 -17.72 -11.04
CA ASN A 295 9.86 -18.14 -10.27
C ASN A 295 8.63 -17.35 -10.74
N PRO A 296 7.50 -17.99 -11.10
CA PRO A 296 6.33 -17.30 -11.59
C PRO A 296 5.82 -16.26 -10.59
N MET A 297 5.64 -15.02 -11.04
CA MET A 297 5.22 -13.90 -10.20
C MET A 297 3.82 -14.11 -9.58
N THR A 298 3.57 -13.38 -8.49
CA THR A 298 2.29 -13.31 -7.77
C THR A 298 1.86 -11.86 -7.57
N LEU A 299 1.67 -11.13 -8.69
CA LEU A 299 1.19 -9.73 -8.71
C LEU A 299 -0.04 -9.47 -7.81
N PRO A 300 -1.05 -10.37 -7.72
CA PRO A 300 -2.19 -10.15 -6.82
C PRO A 300 -1.79 -9.93 -5.37
N SER A 301 -0.70 -10.53 -4.90
CA SER A 301 -0.30 -10.43 -3.49
C SER A 301 0.28 -9.06 -3.09
N GLY A 302 0.66 -8.22 -4.06
CA GLY A 302 1.47 -7.01 -3.81
C GLY A 302 2.96 -7.29 -3.60
N LEU A 303 3.37 -8.56 -3.49
CA LEU A 303 4.76 -9.00 -3.41
C LEU A 303 5.18 -9.73 -4.70
N ASP A 304 5.22 -8.98 -5.79
CA ASP A 304 5.26 -9.46 -7.18
C ASP A 304 6.20 -10.65 -7.46
N ASP A 305 7.50 -10.50 -7.19
CA ASP A 305 8.52 -11.52 -7.45
C ASP A 305 8.98 -12.27 -6.18
N PHE A 306 8.27 -12.11 -5.05
CA PHE A 306 8.55 -12.89 -3.85
C PHE A 306 8.41 -14.38 -4.17
N PRO A 307 9.45 -15.20 -3.93
CA PRO A 307 9.44 -16.59 -4.36
C PRO A 307 8.33 -17.40 -3.69
N ARG A 308 7.53 -18.11 -4.49
CA ARG A 308 6.53 -19.09 -4.03
C ARG A 308 6.83 -20.47 -4.61
N ALA A 309 5.85 -21.39 -4.60
CA ALA A 309 6.04 -22.71 -5.20
C ALA A 309 6.53 -22.56 -6.66
N SER A 310 7.53 -23.36 -7.04
CA SER A 310 8.22 -23.20 -8.33
C SER A 310 7.31 -23.52 -9.50
N ASN A 311 6.35 -24.42 -9.31
CA ASN A 311 5.43 -24.89 -10.33
C ASN A 311 4.00 -24.56 -9.88
N PRO A 312 3.46 -23.40 -10.29
CA PRO A 312 2.13 -22.99 -9.87
C PRO A 312 1.08 -24.03 -10.28
N SER A 313 0.16 -24.33 -9.37
CA SER A 313 -0.82 -25.41 -9.52
C SER A 313 -2.09 -25.11 -8.74
N ARG A 314 -3.13 -25.93 -8.88
CA ARG A 314 -4.35 -25.79 -8.06
C ARG A 314 -4.16 -26.27 -6.61
N GLU A 315 -3.03 -26.90 -6.31
CA GLU A 315 -2.72 -27.45 -4.98
C GLU A 315 -2.00 -26.45 -4.07
N GLU A 316 -1.78 -25.22 -4.53
CA GLU A 316 -1.10 -24.20 -3.75
C GLU A 316 -2.04 -23.57 -2.72
N TYR A 317 -1.47 -23.17 -1.60
CA TYR A 317 -2.13 -22.27 -0.67
C TYR A 317 -1.12 -21.36 0.03
N HIS A 318 -1.55 -20.11 0.19
CA HIS A 318 -0.69 -18.98 0.51
C HIS A 318 -0.97 -18.45 1.91
N LEU A 319 0.09 -18.38 2.70
CA LEU A 319 0.07 -18.02 4.12
C LEU A 319 -0.44 -16.59 4.33
N ASP A 320 0.10 -15.64 3.57
CA ASP A 320 -0.20 -14.22 3.66
C ASP A 320 -1.68 -13.94 3.41
N LEU A 321 -2.26 -14.53 2.36
CA LEU A 321 -3.69 -14.38 2.07
C LEU A 321 -4.57 -14.97 3.17
N ARG A 322 -4.24 -16.15 3.71
CA ARG A 322 -4.96 -16.73 4.85
C ARG A 322 -4.93 -15.79 6.06
N CYS A 323 -3.78 -15.19 6.34
CA CYS A 323 -3.64 -14.23 7.43
C CYS A 323 -4.49 -12.97 7.20
N TRP A 324 -4.55 -12.46 5.96
CA TRP A 324 -5.44 -11.36 5.61
C TRP A 324 -6.91 -11.70 5.85
N MET A 325 -7.35 -12.91 5.51
CA MET A 325 -8.72 -13.35 5.74
C MET A 325 -9.05 -13.49 7.23
N ALA A 326 -8.09 -13.96 8.03
CA ALA A 326 -8.24 -14.07 9.49
C ALA A 326 -8.41 -12.71 10.17
N LEU A 327 -7.69 -11.68 9.70
CA LEU A 327 -7.86 -10.31 10.18
C LEU A 327 -9.20 -9.73 9.70
N SER A 328 -9.48 -9.88 8.41
CA SER A 328 -10.64 -9.26 7.77
C SER A 328 -11.96 -9.80 8.31
N SER A 329 -12.06 -11.11 8.60
CA SER A 329 -13.26 -11.72 9.17
C SER A 329 -13.58 -11.18 10.57
N LYS A 330 -12.56 -11.01 11.43
CA LYS A 330 -12.73 -10.42 12.78
C LYS A 330 -13.30 -9.01 12.71
N ILE A 331 -12.77 -8.20 11.81
CA ILE A 331 -13.18 -6.79 11.65
C ILE A 331 -14.58 -6.73 11.05
N LEU A 332 -14.88 -7.56 10.05
CA LEU A 332 -16.21 -7.62 9.46
C LEU A 332 -17.26 -8.10 10.45
N ARG A 333 -16.92 -9.01 11.37
CA ARG A 333 -17.82 -9.42 12.46
C ARG A 333 -18.14 -8.28 13.40
N GLN A 334 -17.12 -7.51 13.84
CA GLN A 334 -17.35 -6.33 14.69
C GLN A 334 -18.28 -5.34 13.99
N LEU A 335 -18.02 -5.05 12.71
CA LEU A 335 -18.90 -4.20 11.92
C LEU A 335 -20.32 -4.81 11.89
N ALA A 336 -20.48 -6.09 11.57
CA ALA A 336 -21.79 -6.75 11.46
C ALA A 336 -22.64 -6.62 12.73
N GLU A 337 -22.06 -6.81 13.92
CA GLU A 337 -22.76 -6.57 15.19
C GLU A 337 -23.17 -5.12 15.36
N MET A 338 -22.29 -4.19 15.01
CA MET A 338 -22.56 -2.75 15.10
C MET A 338 -23.65 -2.30 14.13
N PHE A 339 -23.87 -3.06 13.05
CA PHE A 339 -24.94 -2.85 12.06
C PHE A 339 -26.23 -3.61 12.37
N ASP A 340 -26.28 -4.35 13.49
CA ASP A 340 -27.37 -5.27 13.79
C ASP A 340 -27.67 -6.25 12.62
N ASP A 341 -26.65 -6.61 11.82
CA ASP A 341 -26.74 -7.59 10.72
C ASP A 341 -26.73 -9.02 11.29
N SER A 342 -27.79 -9.33 12.05
CA SER A 342 -27.96 -10.57 12.80
C SER A 342 -27.97 -11.82 11.92
N ASP A 343 -28.33 -11.70 10.64
CA ASP A 343 -28.27 -12.80 9.67
C ASP A 343 -26.82 -13.12 9.26
N TRP A 344 -25.95 -12.10 9.23
CA TRP A 344 -24.56 -12.27 8.80
C TRP A 344 -23.62 -12.68 9.94
N VAL A 345 -23.88 -12.24 11.18
CA VAL A 345 -23.02 -12.53 12.34
C VAL A 345 -22.65 -14.02 12.43
N PRO A 346 -23.59 -14.98 12.36
CA PRO A 346 -23.25 -16.41 12.42
C PRO A 346 -22.35 -16.87 11.27
N ILE A 347 -22.52 -16.29 10.07
CA ILE A 347 -21.75 -16.69 8.88
C ILE A 347 -20.30 -16.23 9.00
N VAL A 348 -20.07 -14.98 9.37
CA VAL A 348 -18.70 -14.46 9.55
C VAL A 348 -18.02 -15.05 10.79
N GLU A 349 -18.76 -15.49 11.79
CA GLU A 349 -18.21 -16.25 12.92
C GLU A 349 -17.64 -17.61 12.50
N GLU A 350 -18.25 -18.29 11.53
CA GLU A 350 -17.65 -19.49 10.93
C GLU A 350 -16.37 -19.16 10.16
N ASP A 351 -16.33 -18.04 9.43
CA ASP A 351 -15.11 -17.59 8.75
C ASP A 351 -13.98 -17.24 9.77
N ILE A 352 -14.33 -16.69 10.94
CA ILE A 352 -13.38 -16.47 12.04
C ILE A 352 -12.83 -17.79 12.57
N LYS A 353 -13.67 -18.81 12.74
CA LYS A 353 -13.21 -20.14 13.17
C LYS A 353 -12.32 -20.79 12.11
N GLU A 354 -12.68 -20.69 10.83
CA GLU A 354 -11.94 -21.25 9.70
C GLU A 354 -10.54 -20.62 9.56
N PHE A 355 -10.46 -19.29 9.51
CA PHE A 355 -9.20 -18.58 9.24
C PHE A 355 -8.42 -18.19 10.50
N GLY A 356 -9.12 -17.96 11.61
CA GLY A 356 -8.54 -17.52 12.88
C GLY A 356 -8.02 -18.65 13.77
N ASP A 357 -8.35 -19.91 13.51
CA ASP A 357 -7.84 -21.04 14.29
C ASP A 357 -6.33 -21.22 14.09
N ILE A 358 -5.59 -21.12 15.20
CA ILE A 358 -4.13 -21.24 15.21
C ILE A 358 -3.67 -22.69 15.05
N THR A 359 -4.47 -23.66 15.51
CA THR A 359 -4.13 -25.07 15.36
C THR A 359 -4.16 -25.47 13.89
N THR A 360 -5.15 -24.98 13.16
CA THR A 360 -5.27 -25.14 11.71
C THR A 360 -4.17 -24.35 10.98
N LEU A 361 -3.84 -23.12 11.41
CA LEU A 361 -2.71 -22.37 10.85
C LEU A 361 -1.41 -23.20 10.95
N ASP A 362 -1.10 -23.71 12.14
CA ASP A 362 0.10 -24.50 12.38
C ASP A 362 0.12 -25.77 11.55
N LYS A 363 -0.98 -26.52 11.54
CA LYS A 363 -1.09 -27.75 10.76
C LYS A 363 -0.87 -27.50 9.25
N LEU A 364 -1.40 -26.39 8.74
CA LEU A 364 -1.35 -26.08 7.32
C LEU A 364 -0.08 -25.39 6.89
N HIS A 365 0.55 -24.57 7.73
CA HIS A 365 1.62 -23.66 7.32
C HIS A 365 2.90 -23.78 8.15
N TRP A 366 2.90 -24.41 9.32
CA TRP A 366 4.10 -24.53 10.15
C TRP A 366 4.95 -25.74 9.75
N ASN A 367 6.21 -25.48 9.40
CA ASN A 367 7.19 -26.52 9.13
C ASN A 367 8.02 -26.79 10.38
N GLU A 368 7.77 -27.91 11.06
CA GLU A 368 8.49 -28.28 12.29
C GLU A 368 9.99 -28.47 12.10
N LYS A 369 10.45 -28.91 10.93
CA LYS A 369 11.89 -29.11 10.70
C LYS A 369 12.62 -27.78 10.53
N LYS A 370 11.97 -26.82 9.89
CA LYS A 370 12.54 -25.49 9.61
C LYS A 370 12.20 -24.45 10.67
N GLN A 371 11.25 -24.75 11.56
CA GLN A 371 10.75 -23.86 12.60
C GLN A 371 10.30 -22.50 12.02
N GLN A 372 9.53 -22.55 10.93
CA GLN A 372 9.00 -21.37 10.24
C GLN A 372 7.61 -21.66 9.64
N TYR A 373 6.82 -20.61 9.42
CA TYR A 373 5.64 -20.70 8.57
C TYR A 373 6.02 -20.61 7.09
N SER A 374 5.33 -21.33 6.22
CA SER A 374 5.60 -21.39 4.77
C SER A 374 4.32 -21.48 3.95
N ASP A 375 4.39 -21.01 2.71
CA ASP A 375 3.46 -21.43 1.66
C ASP A 375 3.60 -22.94 1.39
N PHE A 376 2.60 -23.52 0.74
CA PHE A 376 2.64 -24.90 0.28
C PHE A 376 2.27 -24.98 -1.19
N GLY A 377 2.89 -25.92 -1.91
CA GLY A 377 2.55 -26.17 -3.30
C GLY A 377 3.48 -27.16 -3.97
N LEU A 378 3.34 -27.28 -5.29
CA LEU A 378 4.21 -28.11 -6.12
C LEU A 378 5.56 -27.37 -6.31
N HIS A 379 6.56 -27.77 -5.53
CA HIS A 379 7.82 -27.04 -5.41
C HIS A 379 9.05 -27.93 -5.62
N SER A 380 10.06 -27.35 -6.27
CA SER A 380 11.38 -27.90 -6.52
C SER A 380 12.45 -26.92 -6.05
N TYR A 381 13.41 -27.42 -5.27
CA TYR A 381 14.54 -26.63 -4.78
C TYR A 381 15.60 -26.36 -5.85
N LYS A 382 15.50 -27.03 -7.01
CA LYS A 382 16.56 -26.99 -8.04
C LYS A 382 15.98 -26.67 -9.41
N PHE A 383 16.30 -25.47 -9.86
CA PHE A 383 16.02 -24.96 -11.20
C PHE A 383 17.27 -24.27 -11.75
N LYS A 384 17.30 -24.04 -13.07
CA LYS A 384 18.31 -23.19 -13.71
C LYS A 384 17.72 -22.50 -14.93
N MET A 385 18.22 -21.32 -15.26
CA MET A 385 17.96 -20.71 -16.56
C MET A 385 18.90 -21.34 -17.59
N VAL A 386 18.36 -21.80 -18.71
CA VAL A 386 19.11 -22.34 -19.85
C VAL A 386 18.83 -21.52 -21.10
N PRO A 387 19.84 -21.24 -21.93
CA PRO A 387 19.61 -20.64 -23.24
C PRO A 387 18.88 -21.66 -24.13
N VAL A 388 17.75 -21.24 -24.70
CA VAL A 388 16.98 -22.00 -25.69
C VAL A 388 16.96 -21.20 -26.97
N LYS A 389 17.36 -21.83 -28.07
CA LYS A 389 17.34 -21.23 -29.40
C LYS A 389 15.90 -21.23 -29.92
N ILE A 390 15.32 -20.06 -30.12
CA ILE A 390 13.94 -19.89 -30.63
C ILE A 390 13.95 -19.92 -32.16
N ASN A 391 14.93 -19.26 -32.77
CA ASN A 391 15.19 -19.27 -34.21
C ASN A 391 16.70 -19.05 -34.47
N ASP A 392 17.13 -18.91 -35.73
CA ASP A 392 18.54 -18.77 -36.07
C ASP A 392 19.25 -17.51 -35.55
N GLN A 393 18.49 -16.52 -35.07
CA GLN A 393 19.02 -15.23 -34.61
C GLN A 393 18.72 -14.93 -33.13
N GLU A 394 17.84 -15.70 -32.48
CA GLU A 394 17.30 -15.40 -31.16
C GLU A 394 17.51 -16.53 -30.15
N ILE A 395 18.16 -16.20 -29.04
CA ILE A 395 18.34 -17.06 -27.87
C ILE A 395 17.54 -16.46 -26.73
N GLN A 396 16.67 -17.26 -26.12
CA GLN A 396 15.87 -16.86 -24.97
C GLN A 396 16.24 -17.72 -23.76
N LEU A 397 16.49 -17.09 -22.61
CA LEU A 397 16.70 -17.83 -21.38
C LEU A 397 15.35 -18.41 -20.89
N GLN A 398 15.30 -19.73 -20.74
CA GLN A 398 14.14 -20.44 -20.20
C GLN A 398 14.53 -21.24 -18.96
N ARG A 399 13.66 -21.22 -17.96
CA ARG A 399 13.76 -22.00 -16.75
C ARG A 399 13.58 -23.49 -17.04
N LYS A 400 14.54 -24.28 -16.58
CA LYS A 400 14.49 -25.73 -16.53
C LYS A 400 14.47 -26.22 -15.09
N ILE A 401 13.46 -26.99 -14.73
CA ILE A 401 13.38 -27.70 -13.45
C ILE A 401 14.33 -28.90 -13.49
N ILE A 402 15.16 -29.05 -12.45
CA ILE A 402 16.22 -30.06 -12.37
C ILE A 402 15.86 -31.18 -11.40
N GLU A 403 15.23 -30.85 -10.27
CA GLU A 403 14.61 -31.83 -9.37
C GLU A 403 13.11 -31.88 -9.65
N GLU A 404 12.56 -33.08 -9.82
CA GLU A 404 11.12 -33.28 -9.96
C GLU A 404 10.34 -32.59 -8.82
N PRO A 405 9.43 -31.65 -9.13
CA PRO A 405 8.72 -30.91 -8.12
C PRO A 405 7.76 -31.84 -7.37
N ARG A 406 7.56 -31.59 -6.07
CA ARG A 406 6.62 -32.37 -5.25
C ARG A 406 5.77 -31.43 -4.41
N LEU A 407 4.57 -31.86 -4.03
CA LEU A 407 3.75 -31.14 -3.07
C LEU A 407 4.46 -31.11 -1.72
N ARG A 408 4.89 -29.92 -1.30
CA ARG A 408 5.66 -29.70 -0.07
C ARG A 408 5.52 -28.25 0.40
N PHE A 409 5.97 -28.01 1.63
CA PHE A 409 6.24 -26.65 2.09
C PHE A 409 7.32 -25.99 1.24
N VAL A 410 7.11 -24.72 0.91
CA VAL A 410 8.11 -23.85 0.29
C VAL A 410 9.02 -23.34 1.42
N ASP A 411 9.94 -24.21 1.84
CA ASP A 411 10.67 -24.10 3.11
C ASP A 411 12.19 -23.85 2.96
N ASP A 412 12.62 -23.59 1.73
CA ASP A 412 13.92 -23.03 1.33
C ASP A 412 13.88 -21.49 1.17
N ILE A 413 12.71 -20.89 1.41
CA ILE A 413 12.45 -19.46 1.33
C ILE A 413 12.03 -18.95 2.72
N PHE A 414 12.70 -17.89 3.17
CA PHE A 414 12.37 -17.16 4.40
C PHE A 414 12.42 -15.65 4.13
N GLY A 415 11.36 -14.92 4.44
CA GLY A 415 11.19 -13.51 4.15
C GLY A 415 9.84 -12.98 4.66
N TYR A 416 9.37 -11.86 4.10
CA TYR A 416 8.17 -11.18 4.59
C TYR A 416 6.92 -12.07 4.66
N VAL A 417 6.68 -12.95 3.67
CA VAL A 417 5.50 -13.85 3.68
C VAL A 417 5.48 -14.72 4.94
N ASN A 418 6.63 -15.25 5.35
CA ASN A 418 6.76 -16.12 6.52
C ASN A 418 6.46 -15.40 7.84
N LEU A 419 6.48 -14.06 7.85
CA LEU A 419 6.21 -13.25 9.03
C LEU A 419 4.73 -12.88 9.19
N PHE A 420 3.85 -13.13 8.21
CA PHE A 420 2.45 -12.65 8.25
C PHE A 420 1.66 -13.00 9.53
N PRO A 421 1.82 -14.19 10.15
CA PRO A 421 1.21 -14.47 11.44
C PRO A 421 1.63 -13.49 12.54
N LEU A 422 2.90 -13.06 12.55
CA LEU A 422 3.40 -11.99 13.43
C LEU A 422 2.84 -10.63 12.99
N LEU A 423 3.00 -10.27 11.71
CA LEU A 423 2.65 -8.95 11.17
C LEU A 423 1.19 -8.56 11.43
N LEU A 424 0.28 -9.53 11.34
CA LEU A 424 -1.15 -9.34 11.58
C LEU A 424 -1.60 -9.76 12.98
N LYS A 425 -0.65 -9.92 13.91
CA LYS A 425 -0.89 -10.18 15.35
C LYS A 425 -1.80 -11.40 15.60
N LEU A 426 -1.57 -12.47 14.84
CA LEU A 426 -2.38 -13.69 14.92
C LEU A 426 -1.86 -14.70 15.95
N LEU A 427 -0.59 -14.57 16.37
CA LEU A 427 0.02 -15.49 17.33
C LEU A 427 -0.36 -15.10 18.77
N PRO A 428 -0.74 -16.07 19.64
CA PRO A 428 -0.86 -15.82 21.07
C PRO A 428 0.44 -15.31 21.69
N SER A 429 0.36 -14.41 22.67
CA SER A 429 1.52 -13.77 23.31
C SER A 429 2.42 -14.73 24.09
N ASP A 430 1.90 -15.88 24.49
CA ASP A 430 2.58 -16.96 25.19
C ASP A 430 3.05 -18.10 24.27
N SER A 431 2.70 -18.07 22.98
CA SER A 431 3.01 -19.13 22.02
C SER A 431 4.52 -19.31 21.84
N PRO A 432 5.08 -20.53 21.98
CA PRO A 432 6.48 -20.79 21.68
C PRO A 432 6.90 -20.41 20.25
N LYS A 433 5.96 -20.51 19.29
CA LYS A 433 6.17 -20.13 17.89
C LYS A 433 6.35 -18.62 17.73
N LEU A 434 5.72 -17.79 18.57
CA LEU A 434 6.00 -16.35 18.61
C LEU A 434 7.46 -16.11 18.98
N GLY A 435 7.96 -16.78 20.02
CA GLY A 435 9.37 -16.70 20.42
C GLY A 435 10.33 -17.08 19.30
N ILE A 436 10.03 -18.16 18.55
CA ILE A 436 10.84 -18.59 17.40
C ILE A 436 10.86 -17.52 16.30
N VAL A 437 9.69 -16.97 15.96
CA VAL A 437 9.59 -15.94 14.91
C VAL A 437 10.35 -14.68 15.34
N LEU A 438 10.18 -14.19 16.57
CA LEU A 438 10.92 -13.03 17.09
C LEU A 438 12.43 -13.24 17.06
N ASN A 439 12.92 -14.40 17.51
CA ASN A 439 14.34 -14.76 17.47
C ASN A 439 14.90 -14.98 16.05
N SER A 440 14.05 -15.06 15.03
CA SER A 440 14.51 -15.12 13.64
C SER A 440 14.65 -13.74 13.00
N LEU A 441 13.99 -12.70 13.55
CA LEU A 441 14.08 -11.34 13.03
C LEU A 441 15.49 -10.76 13.12
N ASN A 442 16.17 -10.90 14.28
CA ASN A 442 17.48 -10.29 14.54
C ASN A 442 18.68 -11.00 13.90
N ARG A 443 18.45 -11.97 13.03
CA ARG A 443 19.52 -12.71 12.34
C ARG A 443 20.03 -11.93 11.14
N THR A 444 21.26 -11.44 11.22
CA THR A 444 21.91 -10.64 10.16
C THR A 444 22.18 -11.41 8.88
N GLU A 445 22.36 -12.73 9.02
CA GLU A 445 22.50 -13.69 7.94
C GLU A 445 21.16 -14.05 7.27
N ASP A 446 20.04 -13.62 7.86
CA ASP A 446 18.70 -13.72 7.29
C ASP A 446 18.18 -12.31 6.94
N LEU A 447 17.25 -11.77 7.72
CA LEU A 447 16.52 -10.55 7.37
C LEU A 447 17.10 -9.28 7.98
N TRP A 448 17.83 -9.35 9.10
CA TRP A 448 18.25 -8.16 9.84
C TRP A 448 19.35 -7.37 9.12
N THR A 449 19.20 -6.04 9.09
CA THR A 449 20.21 -5.09 8.58
C THR A 449 20.25 -3.84 9.46
N ASN A 450 21.28 -3.02 9.27
CA ASN A 450 21.39 -1.68 9.90
C ASN A 450 20.45 -0.64 9.26
N PHE A 451 19.62 -1.03 8.29
CA PHE A 451 18.75 -0.15 7.50
C PHE A 451 17.27 -0.59 7.54
N GLY A 452 16.94 -1.69 8.23
CA GLY A 452 15.62 -2.33 8.23
C GLY A 452 15.68 -3.84 7.96
N LEU A 453 14.51 -4.50 7.86
CA LEU A 453 14.40 -5.91 7.49
C LEU A 453 14.38 -6.10 5.98
N ARG A 454 15.17 -7.05 5.47
CA ARG A 454 15.12 -7.51 4.07
C ARG A 454 13.77 -8.13 3.73
N SER A 455 13.35 -7.99 2.47
CA SER A 455 12.22 -8.75 1.93
C SER A 455 12.47 -10.25 1.91
N LEU A 456 13.72 -10.68 1.70
CA LEU A 456 14.10 -12.08 1.55
C LEU A 456 15.47 -12.36 2.22
N SER A 457 15.59 -13.52 2.87
CA SER A 457 16.83 -13.97 3.52
C SER A 457 17.97 -14.14 2.52
N LYS A 458 19.19 -13.76 2.95
CA LYS A 458 20.45 -13.99 2.21
C LYS A 458 20.73 -15.47 1.94
N LYS A 459 20.15 -16.38 2.72
CA LYS A 459 20.31 -17.83 2.53
C LYS A 459 19.47 -18.39 1.39
N SER A 460 18.49 -17.62 0.88
CA SER A 460 17.63 -18.07 -0.21
C SER A 460 18.39 -18.11 -1.53
N SER A 461 18.14 -19.14 -2.36
CA SER A 461 18.64 -19.21 -3.74
C SER A 461 18.08 -18.12 -4.65
N TYR A 462 17.09 -17.35 -4.18
CA TYR A 462 16.49 -16.23 -4.91
C TYR A 462 17.00 -14.86 -4.47
N TYR A 463 17.88 -14.78 -3.46
CA TYR A 463 18.43 -13.51 -2.97
C TYR A 463 19.16 -12.76 -4.09
N MET A 464 18.69 -11.53 -4.39
CA MET A 464 19.19 -10.67 -5.47
C MET A 464 19.18 -11.31 -6.86
N VAL A 465 18.39 -12.37 -7.07
CA VAL A 465 18.25 -13.03 -8.37
C VAL A 465 17.16 -12.33 -9.19
N LYS A 466 17.53 -11.83 -10.37
CA LYS A 466 16.58 -11.28 -11.36
C LYS A 466 15.54 -12.33 -11.73
N ASN A 467 14.27 -11.95 -11.83
CA ASN A 467 13.24 -12.93 -12.21
C ASN A 467 13.26 -13.27 -13.70
N ALA A 468 13.57 -12.27 -14.54
CA ALA A 468 13.78 -12.37 -15.97
C ALA A 468 14.89 -11.37 -16.35
N GLU A 469 15.38 -11.38 -17.59
CA GLU A 469 16.53 -10.58 -18.04
C GLU A 469 16.40 -9.08 -17.73
N HIS A 470 15.19 -8.53 -17.92
CA HIS A 470 14.86 -7.13 -17.70
C HIS A 470 14.23 -6.84 -16.32
N ASN A 471 13.95 -7.87 -15.51
CA ASN A 471 13.27 -7.72 -14.22
C ASN A 471 14.30 -7.71 -13.10
N LYS A 472 14.66 -6.51 -12.63
CA LYS A 472 15.51 -6.34 -11.44
C LYS A 472 14.84 -7.01 -10.23
N PRO A 473 15.63 -7.52 -9.26
CA PRO A 473 15.06 -8.07 -8.02
C PRO A 473 14.26 -6.98 -7.30
N TYR A 474 13.05 -7.32 -6.85
CA TYR A 474 12.11 -6.34 -6.28
C TYR A 474 11.80 -6.67 -4.81
N TRP A 475 11.14 -7.80 -4.56
CA TRP A 475 10.86 -8.40 -3.25
C TRP A 475 11.84 -9.54 -2.89
N ARG A 476 13.08 -9.43 -3.38
CA ARG A 476 14.13 -10.47 -3.28
C ARG A 476 15.40 -10.02 -2.54
N ALA A 477 15.28 -9.03 -1.68
CA ALA A 477 16.28 -8.53 -0.72
C ALA A 477 15.96 -7.09 -0.27
N PRO A 478 15.57 -6.16 -1.18
CA PRO A 478 15.36 -4.76 -0.80
C PRO A 478 14.43 -4.60 0.41
N ILE A 479 14.64 -3.51 1.13
CA ILE A 479 13.95 -3.17 2.38
C ILE A 479 12.75 -2.28 2.03
N TRP A 480 11.56 -2.72 2.41
CA TRP A 480 10.30 -2.04 2.12
C TRP A 480 9.64 -1.51 3.38
N ILE A 481 9.27 -0.23 3.37
CA ILE A 481 8.83 0.46 4.58
C ILE A 481 7.45 0.02 5.04
N ASN A 482 6.54 -0.36 4.13
CA ASN A 482 5.24 -0.92 4.48
C ASN A 482 5.34 -2.21 5.34
N MET A 483 6.17 -3.17 4.93
CA MET A 483 6.33 -4.44 5.67
C MET A 483 7.11 -4.25 6.98
N ASN A 484 8.09 -3.35 6.97
CA ASN A 484 8.80 -2.96 8.18
C ASN A 484 7.89 -2.20 9.17
N TYR A 485 6.98 -1.36 8.69
CA TYR A 485 5.95 -0.71 9.50
C TYR A 485 5.03 -1.73 10.17
N LEU A 486 4.53 -2.72 9.43
CA LEU A 486 3.71 -3.80 10.01
C LEU A 486 4.50 -4.60 11.06
N THR A 487 5.80 -4.79 10.84
CA THR A 487 6.66 -5.44 11.83
C THR A 487 6.79 -4.60 13.10
N LEU A 488 7.04 -3.29 12.99
CA LEU A 488 7.10 -2.40 14.14
C LEU A 488 5.76 -2.31 14.89
N ASP A 489 4.63 -2.25 14.18
CA ASP A 489 3.30 -2.29 14.77
C ASP A 489 3.07 -3.60 15.57
N ALA A 490 3.49 -4.74 15.01
CA ALA A 490 3.43 -6.03 15.71
C ALA A 490 4.36 -6.06 16.94
N LEU A 491 5.62 -5.64 16.80
CA LEU A 491 6.57 -5.63 17.92
C LEU A 491 6.10 -4.72 19.06
N ASN A 492 5.59 -3.53 18.75
CA ASN A 492 5.00 -2.62 19.74
C ASN A 492 3.73 -3.20 20.40
N HIS A 493 2.95 -4.01 19.69
CA HIS A 493 1.83 -4.73 20.30
C HIS A 493 2.34 -5.79 21.29
N TYR A 494 3.22 -6.68 20.85
CA TYR A 494 3.71 -7.77 21.70
C TYR A 494 4.60 -7.30 22.86
N SER A 495 5.26 -6.14 22.75
CA SER A 495 6.00 -5.55 23.87
C SER A 495 5.11 -5.07 25.03
N LYS A 496 3.83 -4.83 24.74
CA LYS A 496 2.80 -4.40 25.70
C LYS A 496 1.86 -5.52 26.12
N SER A 497 1.95 -6.69 25.49
CA SER A 497 1.12 -7.85 25.82
C SER A 497 1.67 -8.61 27.02
N ASP A 498 0.77 -9.19 27.81
CA ASP A 498 1.15 -10.13 28.86
C ASP A 498 1.69 -11.42 28.22
N GLY A 499 3.02 -11.57 28.18
CA GLY A 499 3.69 -12.71 27.57
C GLY A 499 5.20 -12.72 27.81
N GLN A 500 5.78 -13.93 27.84
CA GLN A 500 7.21 -14.13 28.14
C GLN A 500 8.17 -13.48 27.12
N TYR A 501 7.66 -13.07 25.95
CA TYR A 501 8.45 -12.46 24.88
C TYR A 501 8.33 -10.94 24.80
N ALA A 502 7.61 -10.29 25.72
CA ALA A 502 7.39 -8.85 25.70
C ALA A 502 8.70 -8.04 25.69
N HIS A 503 9.67 -8.43 26.53
CA HIS A 503 10.98 -7.79 26.57
C HIS A 503 11.74 -7.92 25.23
N LEU A 504 11.75 -9.12 24.64
CA LEU A 504 12.40 -9.35 23.35
C LEU A 504 11.73 -8.52 22.24
N ALA A 505 10.40 -8.48 22.20
CA ALA A 505 9.66 -7.66 21.24
C ALA A 505 10.00 -6.17 21.39
N ASN A 506 10.12 -5.68 22.64
CA ASN A 506 10.50 -4.31 22.94
C ASN A 506 11.92 -3.97 22.45
N GLU A 507 12.89 -4.85 22.71
CA GLU A 507 14.27 -4.66 22.26
C GLU A 507 14.36 -4.60 20.73
N LEU A 508 13.73 -5.55 20.04
CA LEU A 508 13.68 -5.59 18.57
C LEU A 508 13.00 -4.35 18.00
N TYR A 509 11.92 -3.87 18.65
CA TYR A 509 11.19 -2.68 18.23
C TYR A 509 12.11 -1.45 18.17
N PHE A 510 12.81 -1.14 19.28
CA PHE A 510 13.67 0.06 19.34
C PHE A 510 14.84 -0.01 18.36
N GLN A 511 15.48 -1.18 18.22
CA GLN A 511 16.59 -1.35 17.29
C GLN A 511 16.13 -1.21 15.83
N LEU A 512 15.03 -1.88 15.45
CA LEU A 512 14.50 -1.81 14.08
C LEU A 512 14.02 -0.39 13.73
N ARG A 513 13.31 0.26 14.66
CA ARG A 513 12.84 1.65 14.53
C ARG A 513 14.01 2.58 14.25
N SER A 514 15.09 2.45 15.03
CA SER A 514 16.29 3.26 14.86
C SER A 514 16.93 3.06 13.48
N ASN A 515 17.16 1.82 13.07
CA ASN A 515 17.76 1.49 11.78
C ASN A 515 16.99 2.10 10.59
N LEU A 516 15.65 2.00 10.61
CA LEU A 516 14.80 2.54 9.56
C LEU A 516 14.82 4.07 9.51
N VAL A 517 14.57 4.72 10.65
CA VAL A 517 14.50 6.19 10.74
C VAL A 517 15.83 6.81 10.34
N GLN A 518 16.94 6.27 10.83
CA GLN A 518 18.27 6.78 10.50
C GLN A 518 18.56 6.62 9.01
N ASN A 519 18.26 5.46 8.42
CA ASN A 519 18.53 5.25 6.99
C ASN A 519 17.67 6.18 6.11
N ILE A 520 16.36 6.27 6.36
CA ILE A 520 15.46 7.13 5.59
C ILE A 520 15.89 8.60 5.70
N ALA A 521 16.24 9.06 6.91
CA ALA A 521 16.70 10.43 7.12
C ALA A 521 18.03 10.71 6.40
N ASN A 522 18.97 9.77 6.43
CA ASN A 522 20.24 9.89 5.71
C ASN A 522 20.05 9.96 4.20
N GLN A 523 19.23 9.08 3.63
CA GLN A 523 18.93 9.12 2.20
C GLN A 523 18.20 10.40 1.82
N TYR A 524 17.21 10.84 2.61
CA TYR A 524 16.52 12.10 2.37
C TYR A 524 17.48 13.31 2.44
N SER A 525 18.40 13.34 3.41
CA SER A 525 19.40 14.41 3.52
C SER A 525 20.41 14.38 2.36
N LYS A 526 20.77 13.19 1.86
CA LYS A 526 21.74 13.01 0.76
C LYS A 526 21.12 13.31 -0.61
N THR A 527 19.88 12.89 -0.85
CA THR A 527 19.26 12.91 -2.19
C THR A 527 18.09 13.87 -2.33
N GLY A 528 17.54 14.38 -1.22
CA GLY A 528 16.33 15.21 -1.21
C GLY A 528 15.01 14.44 -1.42
N PHE A 529 15.04 13.10 -1.48
CA PHE A 529 13.88 12.29 -1.85
C PHE A 529 13.61 11.13 -0.90
N PHE A 530 12.33 10.75 -0.82
CA PHE A 530 11.89 9.45 -0.32
C PHE A 530 11.87 8.45 -1.46
N TRP A 531 12.22 7.21 -1.17
CA TRP A 531 12.40 6.14 -2.17
C TRP A 531 11.43 5.01 -1.90
N GLU A 532 11.09 4.28 -2.96
CA GLU A 532 10.16 3.15 -2.92
C GLU A 532 10.62 2.03 -1.99
N ASN A 533 11.91 1.68 -2.08
CA ASN A 533 12.59 0.72 -1.23
C ASN A 533 14.06 1.11 -1.03
N TYR A 534 14.76 0.39 -0.17
CA TYR A 534 16.16 0.66 0.18
C TYR A 534 17.03 -0.58 0.01
N ASN A 535 18.28 -0.38 -0.40
CA ASN A 535 19.27 -1.43 -0.55
C ASN A 535 19.63 -2.05 0.81
N ASP A 536 19.67 -3.37 0.90
CA ASP A 536 19.88 -4.09 2.15
C ASP A 536 21.35 -4.18 2.63
N THR A 537 22.29 -3.75 1.78
CA THR A 537 23.73 -3.81 2.03
C THR A 537 24.32 -2.44 2.37
N ASN A 538 23.82 -1.37 1.76
CA ASN A 538 24.37 -0.01 1.93
C ASN A 538 23.30 1.05 2.28
N GLY A 539 22.03 0.68 2.36
CA GLY A 539 20.93 1.58 2.74
C GLY A 539 20.52 2.59 1.65
N GLU A 540 21.14 2.57 0.47
CA GLU A 540 20.82 3.52 -0.60
C GLU A 540 19.38 3.40 -1.08
N GLY A 541 18.77 4.53 -1.40
CA GLY A 541 17.44 4.56 -2.01
C GLY A 541 17.42 3.86 -3.36
N LEU A 542 16.41 3.02 -3.58
CA LEU A 542 16.20 2.21 -4.77
C LEU A 542 14.77 2.37 -5.30
N GLY A 543 14.58 2.01 -6.57
CA GLY A 543 13.27 2.06 -7.23
C GLY A 543 12.83 3.49 -7.54
N THR A 544 11.53 3.70 -7.48
CA THR A 544 10.87 4.96 -7.83
C THR A 544 11.14 6.07 -6.78
N HIS A 545 11.29 7.32 -7.25
CA HIS A 545 11.36 8.52 -6.41
C HIS A 545 10.81 9.76 -7.15
N PRO A 546 10.26 10.79 -6.48
CA PRO A 546 9.83 10.78 -5.09
C PRO A 546 8.75 9.72 -4.87
N PHE A 547 8.91 8.91 -3.82
CA PHE A 547 7.94 7.93 -3.38
C PHE A 547 7.43 8.31 -2.00
N THR A 548 6.43 9.18 -1.97
CA THR A 548 5.69 9.56 -0.76
C THR A 548 4.41 8.74 -0.62
N GLY A 549 4.40 7.51 -1.15
CA GLY A 549 3.44 6.46 -0.82
C GLY A 549 3.71 5.85 0.56
N TRP A 550 3.89 4.53 0.66
CA TRP A 550 4.13 3.89 1.97
C TRP A 550 5.40 4.36 2.69
N THR A 551 6.40 4.94 2.01
CA THR A 551 7.63 5.40 2.68
C THR A 551 7.34 6.56 3.63
N THR A 552 6.22 7.26 3.42
CA THR A 552 5.70 8.29 4.34
C THR A 552 5.36 7.72 5.72
N LEU A 553 5.20 6.39 5.89
CA LEU A 553 5.01 5.75 7.19
C LEU A 553 6.16 6.02 8.18
N VAL A 554 7.32 6.52 7.71
CA VAL A 554 8.35 7.08 8.59
C VAL A 554 7.80 8.12 9.57
N VAL A 555 6.74 8.85 9.21
CA VAL A 555 6.06 9.80 10.12
C VAL A 555 5.42 9.07 11.30
N ASN A 556 4.67 7.97 11.05
CA ASN A 556 4.12 7.16 12.14
C ASN A 556 5.21 6.52 12.99
N ILE A 557 6.29 6.04 12.35
CA ILE A 557 7.42 5.41 13.04
C ILE A 557 8.11 6.44 13.96
N LEU A 558 8.36 7.66 13.48
CA LEU A 558 8.88 8.76 14.29
C LEU A 558 7.95 9.10 15.44
N ALA A 559 6.66 9.30 15.18
CA ALA A 559 5.70 9.65 16.23
C ALA A 559 5.32 8.49 17.17
N ASN A 560 5.84 7.27 16.95
CA ASN A 560 5.42 6.06 17.68
C ASN A 560 3.89 5.84 17.65
N THR A 561 3.25 6.13 16.52
CA THR A 561 1.79 6.07 16.37
C THR A 561 1.38 4.84 15.58
N TYR A 562 1.06 3.77 16.31
CA TYR A 562 0.62 2.49 15.75
C TYR A 562 -0.81 2.09 16.14
N ASP A 563 -1.38 2.77 17.13
CA ASP A 563 -2.66 2.55 17.85
C ASP A 563 -3.64 1.54 17.23
#